data_AF-A0A932JL40-F1
#
_entry.id   AF-A0A932JL40-F1
#
_cell.length_a   1.000
_cell.length_b   1.000
_cell.length_c   1.000
_cell.angle_alpha   90.00
_cell.angle_beta   90.00
_cell.angle_gamma   90.00
#
_symmetry.space_group_name_H-M   'P 1'
#
loop_
_entity.id
_entity.type
_entity.pdbx_description
1 polymer ?
#
loop_
_entity_poly.entity_id
_entity_poly.type
_entity_poly.pdbx_seq_one_letter_code
_entity_poly.pdbx_strand_id
1 'polypeptide(L)'
;MNIPLPPSSDHFTRRFFMICLTAVAVVSGVVTAWLIPMALEANWWIWILLIALLYSVILLAAASWRKLMAQHIIQPFEKIAESARMVSGGVTTARVPLEAMPSSEAYLAAEAVNTLADKAGKDIAEMKKLERVRSEFLGNVSHELRTPIFSIQGYLETLLDGALEDPEVSHRFVERAHQNTKRLNILLSDLIDISKIESGEMRLSFRYFNMCDVVRETVSSLEIQAAQSEVTLTTNGV
;
A
#
# COMPACT_ATOMS: atom_id res chain seq x y z
N MET A 1 5.36 -23.09 6.38
CA MET A 1 6.42 -23.37 5.39
C MET A 1 7.74 -23.03 6.05
N ASN A 2 8.48 -24.05 6.51
CA ASN A 2 9.65 -23.91 7.38
C ASN A 2 10.90 -23.91 6.48
N ILE A 3 11.51 -22.75 6.27
CA ILE A 3 12.71 -22.61 5.43
C ILE A 3 13.92 -22.84 6.35
N PRO A 4 14.80 -23.83 6.09
CA PRO A 4 15.96 -24.05 6.94
C PRO A 4 16.94 -22.88 6.78
N LEU A 5 17.32 -22.26 7.90
CA LEU A 5 18.39 -21.26 7.93
C LEU A 5 19.72 -21.94 7.55
N PRO A 6 20.57 -21.31 6.72
CA PRO A 6 21.88 -21.85 6.40
C PRO A 6 22.76 -21.88 7.67
N PRO A 7 23.72 -22.83 7.77
CA PRO A 7 24.57 -22.95 8.93
C PRO A 7 25.39 -21.68 9.14
N SER A 8 25.44 -21.18 10.38
CA SER A 8 26.21 -19.99 10.72
C SER A 8 27.69 -20.19 10.40
N SER A 9 28.24 -19.29 9.58
CA SER A 9 29.65 -19.23 9.17
C SER A 9 30.63 -18.93 10.33
N ASP A 10 30.14 -18.87 11.57
CA ASP A 10 30.86 -18.46 12.77
C ASP A 10 32.07 -19.38 13.08
N HIS A 11 32.02 -20.65 12.68
CA HIS A 11 33.13 -21.58 12.90
C HIS A 11 34.33 -21.33 11.97
N PHE A 12 34.10 -20.79 10.76
CA PHE A 12 35.18 -20.49 9.82
C PHE A 12 35.89 -19.20 10.22
N THR A 13 35.12 -18.15 10.55
CA THR A 13 35.66 -16.85 10.96
C THR A 13 36.46 -16.95 12.26
N ARG A 14 35.98 -17.74 13.24
CA ARG A 14 36.72 -17.98 14.50
C ARG A 14 38.00 -18.79 14.31
N ARG A 15 37.99 -19.81 13.46
CA ARG A 15 39.20 -20.59 13.14
C ARG A 15 40.22 -19.76 12.37
N PHE A 16 39.77 -18.97 11.39
CA PHE A 16 40.63 -18.07 10.63
C PHE A 16 41.26 -17.00 11.53
N PHE A 17 40.48 -16.40 12.44
CA PHE A 17 40.97 -15.42 13.40
C PHE A 17 42.02 -16.01 14.37
N MET A 18 41.80 -17.23 14.89
CA MET A 18 42.77 -17.93 15.76
C MET A 18 44.08 -18.30 15.03
N ILE A 19 44.00 -18.69 13.76
CA ILE A 19 45.19 -18.98 12.94
C ILE A 19 45.98 -17.70 12.66
N CYS A 20 45.30 -16.59 12.34
CA CYS A 20 45.97 -15.29 12.19
C CYS A 20 46.63 -14.83 13.50
N LEU A 21 45.96 -14.99 14.65
CA LEU A 21 46.51 -14.57 15.95
C LEU A 21 47.78 -15.35 16.32
N THR A 22 47.77 -16.67 16.13
CA THR A 22 48.93 -17.53 16.42
C THR A 22 50.10 -17.27 15.47
N ALA A 23 49.82 -17.07 14.17
CA ALA A 23 50.84 -16.70 13.20
C ALA A 23 51.51 -15.35 13.54
N VAL A 24 50.71 -14.34 13.93
CA VAL A 24 51.22 -13.03 14.34
C VAL A 24 52.10 -13.13 15.60
N ALA A 25 51.70 -13.93 16.60
CA ALA A 25 52.47 -14.12 17.83
C ALA A 25 53.83 -14.80 17.58
N VAL A 26 53.88 -15.83 16.72
CA VAL A 26 55.13 -16.51 16.36
C VAL A 26 56.06 -15.60 15.57
N VAL A 27 55.54 -14.87 14.58
CA VAL A 27 56.33 -13.91 13.79
C VAL A 27 56.85 -12.80 14.70
N SER A 28 56.04 -12.27 15.60
CA SER A 28 56.47 -11.26 16.58
C SER A 28 57.59 -11.78 17.49
N GLY A 29 57.50 -13.02 17.97
CA GLY A 29 58.54 -13.64 18.80
C GLY A 29 59.87 -13.90 18.08
N VAL A 30 59.82 -14.32 16.82
CA VAL A 30 61.04 -14.52 16.01
C VAL A 30 61.69 -13.20 15.66
N VAL A 31 60.88 -12.18 15.32
CA VAL A 31 61.36 -10.83 15.03
C VAL A 31 62.01 -10.22 16.27
N THR A 32 61.40 -10.30 17.46
CA THR A 32 62.02 -9.77 18.68
C THR A 32 63.33 -10.48 19.02
N ALA A 33 63.39 -11.81 18.92
CA ALA A 33 64.62 -12.58 19.17
C ALA A 33 65.77 -12.23 18.19
N TRP A 34 65.46 -11.92 16.93
CA TRP A 34 66.46 -11.53 15.91
C TRP A 34 66.93 -10.07 16.05
N LEU A 35 66.06 -9.19 16.55
CA LEU A 35 66.35 -7.76 16.71
C LEU A 35 67.18 -7.46 17.96
N ILE A 36 67.09 -8.27 19.02
CA ILE A 36 67.79 -8.05 20.29
C ILE A 36 69.33 -8.00 20.14
N PRO A 37 70.02 -8.94 19.45
CA PRO A 37 71.46 -8.87 19.25
C PRO A 37 71.88 -7.70 18.34
N MET A 38 71.07 -7.39 17.33
CA MET A 38 71.32 -6.28 16.39
C MET A 38 71.16 -4.91 17.07
N ALA A 39 70.28 -4.79 18.07
CA ALA A 39 70.06 -3.57 18.83
C ALA A 39 71.24 -3.19 19.75
N LEU A 40 72.08 -4.14 20.14
CA LEU A 40 73.24 -3.92 21.01
C LEU A 40 74.44 -3.27 20.30
N GLU A 41 74.51 -3.37 18.97
CA GLU A 41 75.59 -2.78 18.14
C GLU A 41 75.10 -1.63 17.23
N ALA A 42 73.78 -1.51 17.02
CA ALA A 42 73.19 -0.54 16.09
C ALA A 42 72.88 0.83 16.73
N ASN A 43 73.05 1.89 15.95
CA ASN A 43 72.74 3.27 16.36
C ASN A 43 71.23 3.45 16.60
N TRP A 44 70.84 3.95 17.78
CA TRP A 44 69.45 4.05 18.26
C TRP A 44 68.47 4.76 17.29
N TRP A 45 68.98 5.64 16.43
CA TRP A 45 68.21 6.31 15.38
C TRP A 45 67.57 5.36 14.35
N ILE A 46 68.16 4.19 14.08
CA ILE A 46 67.62 3.21 13.13
C ILE A 46 66.27 2.66 13.64
N TRP A 47 66.14 2.44 14.95
CA TRP A 47 64.89 1.96 15.56
C TRP A 47 63.76 2.97 15.46
N ILE A 48 64.06 4.26 15.62
CA ILE A 48 63.09 5.35 15.47
C ILE A 48 62.55 5.38 14.04
N LEU A 49 63.42 5.23 13.04
CA LEU A 49 63.00 5.17 11.63
C LEU A 49 62.12 3.95 11.33
N LEU A 50 62.45 2.78 11.88
CA LEU A 50 61.65 1.56 11.70
C LEU A 50 60.26 1.69 12.34
N ILE A 51 60.17 2.27 13.54
CA ILE A 51 58.88 2.50 14.22
C ILE A 51 58.05 3.53 13.45
N ALA A 52 58.65 4.62 12.99
CA ALA A 52 57.97 5.63 12.18
C ALA A 52 57.44 5.04 10.86
N LEU A 53 58.23 4.20 10.19
CA LEU A 53 57.82 3.48 8.99
C LEU A 53 56.66 2.52 9.28
N LEU A 54 56.76 1.71 10.34
CA LEU A 54 55.67 0.81 10.74
C LEU A 54 54.37 1.57 11.01
N TYR A 55 54.46 2.67 11.75
CA TYR A 55 53.31 3.52 12.04
C TYR A 55 52.68 4.08 10.76
N SER A 56 53.50 4.55 9.80
CA SER A 56 53.00 5.00 8.49
C SER A 56 52.31 3.90 7.70
N VAL A 57 52.83 2.66 7.73
CA VAL A 57 52.23 1.50 7.07
C VAL A 57 50.89 1.15 7.70
N ILE A 58 50.80 1.19 9.04
CA ILE A 58 49.54 0.97 9.76
C ILE A 58 48.51 2.02 9.38
N LEU A 59 48.89 3.30 9.30
CA LEU A 59 47.98 4.37 8.87
C LEU A 59 47.48 4.18 7.44
N LEU A 60 48.36 3.78 6.51
CA LEU A 60 47.97 3.49 5.12
C LEU A 60 47.06 2.27 5.01
N ALA A 61 47.32 1.22 5.80
CA ALA A 61 46.48 0.03 5.88
C ALA A 61 45.10 0.38 6.44
N ALA A 62 45.04 1.17 7.52
CA ALA A 62 43.79 1.66 8.10
C ALA A 62 42.98 2.53 7.11
N ALA A 63 43.65 3.43 6.38
CA ALA A 63 43.02 4.26 5.36
C ALA A 63 42.45 3.44 4.20
N SER A 64 43.19 2.42 3.75
CA SER A 64 42.77 1.49 2.70
C SER A 64 41.58 0.63 3.14
N TRP A 65 41.62 0.12 4.38
CA TRP A 65 40.54 -0.66 4.98
C TRP A 65 39.25 0.14 5.09
N ARG A 66 39.35 1.39 5.55
CA ARG A 66 38.23 2.34 5.64
C ARG A 66 37.53 2.50 4.28
N LYS A 67 38.29 2.70 3.21
CA LYS A 67 37.74 2.87 1.86
C LYS A 67 37.02 1.61 1.37
N LEU A 68 37.61 0.44 1.58
CA LEU A 68 37.05 -0.84 1.16
C LEU A 68 35.74 -1.14 1.90
N MET A 69 35.72 -0.96 3.22
CA MET A 69 34.52 -1.13 4.05
C MET A 69 33.40 -0.15 3.69
N ALA A 70 33.74 1.11 3.42
CA ALA A 70 32.75 2.10 3.03
C ALA A 70 32.00 1.69 1.75
N GLN A 71 32.72 1.17 0.75
CA GLN A 71 32.14 0.78 -0.53
C GLN A 71 31.43 -0.58 -0.50
N HIS A 72 31.98 -1.57 0.22
CA HIS A 72 31.46 -2.94 0.23
C HIS A 72 30.45 -3.24 1.33
N ILE A 73 30.30 -2.37 2.32
CA ILE A 73 29.34 -2.59 3.41
C ILE A 73 28.50 -1.34 3.61
N ILE A 74 29.11 -0.20 3.93
CA ILE A 74 28.36 0.95 4.44
C ILE A 74 27.40 1.55 3.39
N GLN A 75 27.90 1.88 2.19
CA GLN A 75 27.10 2.55 1.14
C GLN A 75 25.90 1.73 0.64
N PRO A 76 26.00 0.41 0.36
CA PRO A 76 24.84 -0.40 -0.03
C PRO A 76 23.74 -0.41 1.02
N PHE A 77 24.09 -0.55 2.30
CA PHE A 77 23.11 -0.52 3.40
C PHE A 77 22.46 0.85 3.55
N GLU A 78 23.20 1.94 3.34
CA GLU A 78 22.66 3.29 3.33
C GLU A 78 21.59 3.47 2.24
N LYS A 79 21.85 3.00 1.01
CA LYS A 79 20.88 3.05 -0.10
C LYS A 79 19.62 2.22 0.17
N ILE A 80 19.76 1.04 0.77
CA ILE A 80 18.64 0.20 1.19
C ILE A 80 17.81 0.95 2.24
N ALA A 81 18.45 1.52 3.27
CA ALA A 81 17.77 2.25 4.33
C ALA A 81 17.10 3.55 3.83
N GLU A 82 17.72 4.24 2.88
CA GLU A 82 17.14 5.41 2.23
C GLU A 82 15.90 5.04 1.41
N SER A 83 15.98 3.99 0.59
CA SER A 83 14.84 3.48 -0.18
C SER A 83 13.71 3.00 0.72
N ALA A 84 14.02 2.29 1.80
CA ALA A 84 13.03 1.87 2.79
C ALA A 84 12.34 3.07 3.46
N ARG A 85 13.09 4.12 3.82
CA ARG A 85 12.54 5.37 4.36
C ARG A 85 11.65 6.09 3.35
N MET A 86 12.06 6.15 2.08
CA MET A 86 11.24 6.73 1.00
C MET A 86 9.92 5.97 0.82
N VAL A 87 9.97 4.65 0.77
CA VAL A 87 8.76 3.80 0.67
C VAL A 87 7.86 3.98 1.88
N SER A 88 8.43 4.01 3.09
CA SER A 88 7.68 4.32 4.32
C SER A 88 7.07 5.72 4.32
N GLY A 89 7.70 6.68 3.63
CA GLY A 89 7.18 8.04 3.43
C GLY A 89 6.16 8.15 2.28
N GLY A 90 5.78 7.04 1.64
CA GLY A 90 4.80 7.00 0.55
C GLY A 90 5.38 7.12 -0.86
N VAL A 91 6.70 7.24 -1.00
CA VAL A 91 7.39 7.25 -2.31
C VAL A 91 7.67 5.81 -2.73
N THR A 92 6.68 5.19 -3.37
CA THR A 92 6.72 3.78 -3.78
C THR A 92 7.47 3.52 -5.08
N THR A 93 8.04 4.54 -5.70
CA THR A 93 8.84 4.45 -6.93
C THR A 93 10.35 4.31 -6.65
N ALA A 94 10.79 4.54 -5.41
CA ALA A 94 12.19 4.38 -5.02
C ALA A 94 12.64 2.92 -5.17
N ARG A 95 13.78 2.69 -5.83
CA ARG A 95 14.31 1.33 -6.05
C ARG A 95 15.78 1.25 -5.64
N VAL A 96 16.12 0.15 -4.99
CA VAL A 96 17.49 -0.21 -4.69
C VAL A 96 18.08 -0.95 -5.91
N PRO A 97 19.24 -0.52 -6.45
CA PRO A 97 19.90 -1.21 -7.55
C PRO A 97 20.49 -2.55 -7.10
N LEU A 98 19.91 -3.65 -7.57
CA LEU A 98 20.26 -5.00 -7.13
C LEU A 98 21.67 -5.44 -7.56
N GLU A 99 22.09 -5.02 -8.76
CA GLU A 99 23.40 -5.38 -9.34
C GLU A 99 24.59 -4.78 -8.58
N ALA A 100 24.36 -3.70 -7.82
CA ALA A 100 25.37 -3.02 -7.04
C ALA A 100 25.55 -3.61 -5.62
N MET A 101 24.87 -4.72 -5.31
CA MET A 101 24.91 -5.33 -3.98
C MET A 101 26.12 -6.28 -3.84
N PRO A 102 26.99 -6.08 -2.84
CA PRO A 102 28.26 -6.81 -2.72
C PRO A 102 28.13 -8.20 -2.10
N SER A 103 26.99 -8.51 -1.47
CA SER A 103 26.73 -9.82 -0.85
C SER A 103 25.31 -10.30 -1.14
N SER A 104 25.12 -11.62 -1.02
CA SER A 104 23.80 -12.25 -1.21
C SER A 104 22.76 -11.75 -0.21
N GLU A 105 23.17 -11.45 1.01
CA GLU A 105 22.33 -10.92 2.08
C GLU A 105 21.89 -9.49 1.78
N ALA A 106 22.80 -8.67 1.25
CA ALA A 106 22.48 -7.31 0.82
C ALA A 106 21.54 -7.33 -0.40
N TYR A 107 21.73 -8.27 -1.33
CA TYR A 107 20.82 -8.49 -2.45
C TYR A 107 19.41 -8.85 -1.97
N LEU A 108 19.26 -9.82 -1.07
CA LEU A 108 17.96 -10.23 -0.53
C LEU A 108 17.26 -9.07 0.21
N ALA A 109 18.01 -8.29 0.98
CA ALA A 109 17.46 -7.12 1.67
C ALA A 109 16.99 -6.04 0.67
N ALA A 110 17.77 -5.78 -0.37
CA ALA A 110 17.42 -4.84 -1.43
C ALA A 110 16.18 -5.30 -2.23
N GLU A 111 16.12 -6.59 -2.58
CA GLU A 111 14.98 -7.21 -3.26
C GLU A 111 13.70 -7.15 -2.41
N ALA A 112 13.81 -7.43 -1.10
CA ALA A 112 12.69 -7.32 -0.18
C ALA A 112 12.15 -5.89 -0.11
N VAL A 113 13.02 -4.87 -0.05
CA VAL A 113 12.60 -3.46 -0.07
C VAL A 113 11.91 -3.10 -1.39
N ASN A 114 12.44 -3.54 -2.53
CA ASN A 114 11.81 -3.29 -3.83
C ASN A 114 10.42 -3.96 -3.93
N THR A 115 10.30 -5.20 -3.46
CA THR A 115 9.03 -5.92 -3.41
C THR A 115 8.01 -5.23 -2.51
N LEU A 116 8.44 -4.72 -1.35
CA LEU A 116 7.61 -3.92 -0.47
C LEU A 116 7.18 -2.61 -1.14
N ALA A 117 8.06 -1.96 -1.88
CA ALA A 117 7.73 -0.75 -2.65
C ALA A 117 6.65 -1.03 -3.71
N ASP A 118 6.76 -2.14 -4.44
CA ASP A 118 5.76 -2.55 -5.43
C ASP A 118 4.40 -2.83 -4.78
N LYS A 119 4.40 -3.57 -3.66
CA LYS A 119 3.17 -3.87 -2.92
C LYS A 119 2.52 -2.62 -2.37
N ALA A 120 3.28 -1.76 -1.69
CA ALA A 120 2.79 -0.47 -1.20
C ALA A 120 2.24 0.41 -2.33
N GLY A 121 2.88 0.39 -3.51
CA GLY A 121 2.40 1.11 -4.68
C GLY A 121 1.04 0.62 -5.17
N LYS A 122 0.84 -0.71 -5.22
CA LYS A 122 -0.45 -1.32 -5.56
C LYS A 122 -1.53 -0.98 -4.53
N ASP A 123 -1.23 -1.14 -3.25
CA ASP A 123 -2.16 -0.87 -2.16
C ASP A 123 -2.60 0.61 -2.18
N ILE A 124 -1.66 1.56 -2.39
CA ILE A 124 -1.98 2.99 -2.56
C ILE A 124 -2.83 3.26 -3.80
N ALA A 125 -2.53 2.61 -4.92
CA ALA A 125 -3.32 2.77 -6.14
C ALA A 125 -4.75 2.25 -5.97
N GLU A 126 -4.93 1.11 -5.30
CA GLU A 126 -6.22 0.54 -4.99
C GLU A 126 -7.02 1.42 -4.01
N MET A 127 -6.39 1.89 -2.94
CA MET A 127 -7.00 2.86 -2.01
C MET A 127 -7.47 4.11 -2.74
N LYS A 128 -6.64 4.71 -3.59
CA LYS A 128 -7.03 5.90 -4.39
C LYS A 128 -8.16 5.59 -5.37
N LYS A 129 -8.22 4.39 -5.92
CA LYS A 129 -9.32 3.96 -6.79
C LYS A 129 -10.63 3.88 -5.99
N LEU A 130 -10.60 3.27 -4.82
CA LEU A 130 -11.76 3.19 -3.92
C LEU A 130 -12.22 4.57 -3.47
N GLU A 131 -11.30 5.45 -3.10
CA GLU A 131 -11.59 6.84 -2.73
C GLU A 131 -12.27 7.59 -3.87
N ARG A 132 -11.78 7.43 -5.11
CA ARG A 132 -12.40 8.02 -6.30
C ARG A 132 -13.82 7.51 -6.50
N VAL A 133 -14.03 6.18 -6.46
CA VAL A 133 -15.36 5.58 -6.62
C VAL A 133 -16.32 6.07 -5.54
N ARG A 134 -15.86 6.15 -4.28
CA ARG A 134 -16.66 6.70 -3.18
C ARG A 134 -17.02 8.17 -3.42
N SER A 135 -16.07 8.98 -3.85
CA SER A 135 -16.31 10.40 -4.13
C SER A 135 -17.30 10.59 -5.29
N GLU A 136 -17.17 9.80 -6.35
CA GLU A 136 -18.09 9.79 -7.49
C GLU A 136 -19.50 9.35 -7.07
N PHE A 137 -19.61 8.29 -6.27
CA PHE A 137 -20.88 7.83 -5.71
C PHE A 137 -21.58 8.92 -4.89
N LEU A 138 -20.87 9.55 -3.95
CA LEU A 138 -21.43 10.63 -3.13
C LEU A 138 -21.84 11.84 -3.98
N GLY A 139 -21.06 12.15 -5.03
CA GLY A 139 -21.41 13.18 -6.01
C GLY A 139 -22.71 12.87 -6.73
N ASN A 140 -22.85 11.64 -7.25
CA ASN A 140 -24.04 11.18 -7.96
C ASN A 140 -25.28 11.17 -7.07
N VAL A 141 -25.17 10.63 -5.85
CA VAL A 141 -26.27 10.64 -4.86
C VAL A 141 -26.70 12.08 -4.56
N SER A 142 -25.75 12.99 -4.31
CA SER A 142 -26.07 14.39 -4.06
C SER A 142 -26.81 15.04 -5.23
N HIS A 143 -26.42 14.70 -6.46
CA HIS A 143 -27.04 15.25 -7.67
C HIS A 143 -28.46 14.70 -7.89
N GLU A 144 -28.66 13.40 -7.72
CA GLU A 144 -29.96 12.73 -7.87
C GLU A 144 -30.96 13.14 -6.77
N LEU A 145 -30.48 13.48 -5.57
CA LEU A 145 -31.34 14.02 -4.50
C LEU A 145 -31.69 15.50 -4.71
N ARG A 146 -30.75 16.31 -5.21
CA ARG A 146 -30.93 17.76 -5.41
C ARG A 146 -32.06 18.08 -6.39
N THR A 147 -32.14 17.35 -7.51
CA THR A 147 -33.13 17.59 -8.57
C THR A 147 -34.59 17.50 -8.08
N PRO A 148 -35.04 16.40 -7.43
CA PRO A 148 -36.40 16.31 -6.91
C PRO A 148 -36.65 17.29 -5.76
N ILE A 149 -35.65 17.60 -4.92
CA ILE A 149 -35.78 18.61 -3.85
C ILE A 149 -36.07 19.99 -4.45
N PHE A 150 -35.29 20.45 -5.43
CA PHE A 150 -35.54 21.74 -6.08
C PHE A 150 -36.83 21.76 -6.88
N SER A 151 -37.23 20.63 -7.48
CA SER A 151 -38.51 20.53 -8.18
C SER A 151 -39.68 20.70 -7.21
N ILE A 152 -39.63 20.02 -6.05
CA ILE A 152 -40.63 20.18 -4.98
C ILE A 152 -40.67 21.62 -4.52
N GLN A 153 -39.51 22.21 -4.22
CA GLN A 153 -39.41 23.59 -3.77
C GLN A 153 -40.03 24.56 -4.79
N GLY A 154 -39.68 24.45 -6.07
CA GLY A 154 -40.23 25.33 -7.12
C GLY A 154 -41.75 25.18 -7.31
N TYR A 155 -42.30 23.97 -7.17
CA TYR A 155 -43.75 23.77 -7.18
C TYR A 155 -44.42 24.43 -5.97
N LEU A 156 -43.83 24.27 -4.77
CA LEU A 156 -44.35 24.89 -3.55
C LEU A 156 -44.25 26.43 -3.60
N GLU A 157 -43.15 26.98 -4.11
CA GLU A 157 -42.99 28.44 -4.31
C GLU A 157 -44.05 28.99 -5.26
N THR A 158 -44.26 28.33 -6.40
CA THR A 158 -45.28 28.77 -7.37
C THR A 158 -46.70 28.73 -6.80
N LEU A 159 -47.00 27.71 -5.99
CA LEU A 159 -48.27 27.61 -5.26
C LEU A 159 -48.44 28.81 -4.31
N LEU A 160 -47.40 29.13 -3.54
CA LEU A 160 -47.40 30.27 -2.60
C LEU A 160 -47.49 31.63 -3.32
N ASP A 161 -46.95 31.76 -4.53
CA ASP A 161 -46.99 32.98 -5.36
C ASP A 161 -48.34 33.21 -6.08
N GLY A 162 -49.41 32.51 -5.67
CA GLY A 162 -50.78 32.74 -6.13
C GLY A 162 -51.37 31.61 -6.98
N ALA A 163 -50.59 30.59 -7.35
CA ALA A 163 -51.15 29.45 -8.10
C ALA A 163 -52.11 28.57 -7.27
N LEU A 164 -52.21 28.79 -5.95
CA LEU A 164 -53.25 28.20 -5.10
C LEU A 164 -54.68 28.61 -5.52
N GLU A 165 -54.83 29.77 -6.17
CA GLU A 165 -56.14 30.32 -6.57
C GLU A 165 -56.69 29.65 -7.84
N ASP A 166 -55.85 28.94 -8.58
CA ASP A 166 -56.22 28.12 -9.75
C ASP A 166 -56.29 26.64 -9.32
N PRO A 167 -57.49 26.04 -9.19
CA PRO A 167 -57.62 24.66 -8.72
C PRO A 167 -56.93 23.62 -9.61
N GLU A 168 -56.90 23.82 -10.93
CA GLU A 168 -56.27 22.86 -11.84
C GLU A 168 -54.74 22.89 -11.72
N VAL A 169 -54.17 24.10 -11.70
CA VAL A 169 -52.72 24.28 -11.52
C VAL A 169 -52.29 23.82 -10.13
N SER A 170 -53.08 24.19 -9.11
CA SER A 170 -52.84 23.82 -7.73
C SER A 170 -52.76 22.29 -7.55
N HIS A 171 -53.79 21.57 -8.02
CA HIS A 171 -53.83 20.12 -7.94
C HIS A 171 -52.65 19.47 -8.67
N ARG A 172 -52.34 19.93 -9.88
CA ARG A 172 -51.22 19.41 -10.69
C ARG A 172 -49.87 19.61 -9.99
N PHE A 173 -49.66 20.74 -9.34
CA PHE A 173 -48.39 21.07 -8.69
C PHE A 173 -48.20 20.28 -7.39
N VAL A 174 -49.28 20.11 -6.60
CA VAL A 174 -49.29 19.22 -5.43
C VAL A 174 -49.01 17.77 -5.84
N GLU A 175 -49.63 17.30 -6.91
CA GLU A 175 -49.39 15.94 -7.43
C GLU A 175 -47.94 15.75 -7.87
N ARG A 176 -47.36 16.72 -8.61
CA ARG A 176 -45.96 16.68 -9.04
C ARG A 176 -44.99 16.72 -7.86
N ALA A 177 -45.27 17.53 -6.83
CA ALA A 177 -44.49 17.54 -5.60
C ALA A 177 -44.56 16.17 -4.90
N HIS A 178 -45.76 15.59 -4.78
CA HIS A 178 -45.96 14.27 -4.18
C HIS A 178 -45.26 13.13 -4.95
N GLN A 179 -45.26 13.17 -6.28
CA GLN A 179 -44.51 12.20 -7.08
C GLN A 179 -42.99 12.30 -6.84
N ASN A 180 -42.46 13.52 -6.69
CA ASN A 180 -41.04 13.71 -6.37
C ASN A 180 -40.68 13.25 -4.95
N THR A 181 -41.58 13.37 -3.96
CA THR A 181 -41.33 12.80 -2.62
C THR A 181 -41.31 11.28 -2.62
N LYS A 182 -42.18 10.63 -3.42
CA LYS A 182 -42.12 9.17 -3.64
C LYS A 182 -40.78 8.76 -4.26
N ARG A 183 -40.31 9.48 -5.28
CA ARG A 183 -39.01 9.22 -5.91
C ARG A 183 -37.85 9.37 -4.92
N LEU A 184 -37.85 10.42 -4.09
CA LEU A 184 -36.87 10.60 -3.02
C LEU A 184 -36.86 9.43 -2.04
N ASN A 185 -38.04 8.92 -1.67
CA ASN A 185 -38.14 7.80 -0.75
C ASN A 185 -37.54 6.51 -1.33
N ILE A 186 -37.73 6.25 -2.62
CA ILE A 186 -37.11 5.11 -3.32
C ILE A 186 -35.59 5.25 -3.29
N LEU A 187 -35.05 6.41 -3.69
CA LEU A 187 -33.61 6.68 -3.68
C LEU A 187 -32.98 6.52 -2.29
N LEU A 188 -33.68 6.98 -1.25
CA LEU A 188 -33.23 6.82 0.14
C LEU A 188 -33.24 5.35 0.57
N SER A 189 -34.27 4.60 0.19
CA SER A 189 -34.35 3.15 0.47
C SER A 189 -33.19 2.41 -0.18
N ASP A 190 -32.93 2.69 -1.46
CA ASP A 190 -31.81 2.08 -2.21
C ASP A 190 -30.47 2.37 -1.51
N LEU A 191 -30.27 3.60 -1.03
CA LEU A 191 -29.06 3.98 -0.30
C LEU A 191 -28.90 3.20 1.02
N ILE A 192 -30.00 2.99 1.76
CA ILE A 192 -30.01 2.19 2.99
C ILE A 192 -29.67 0.73 2.68
N ASP A 193 -30.22 0.17 1.60
CA ASP A 193 -29.96 -1.21 1.22
C ASP A 193 -28.53 -1.42 0.75
N ILE A 194 -27.97 -0.49 -0.04
CA ILE A 194 -26.54 -0.48 -0.39
C ILE A 194 -25.67 -0.42 0.86
N SER A 195 -26.00 0.46 1.81
CA SER A 195 -25.26 0.59 3.07
C SER A 195 -25.24 -0.72 3.87
N LYS A 196 -26.38 -1.42 3.96
CA LYS A 196 -26.48 -2.73 4.61
C LYS A 196 -25.68 -3.83 3.88
N ILE A 197 -25.57 -3.74 2.56
CA ILE A 197 -24.74 -4.67 1.77
C ILE A 197 -23.26 -4.42 2.08
N GLU A 198 -22.82 -3.16 2.06
CA GLU A 198 -21.42 -2.79 2.31
C GLU A 198 -20.98 -3.07 3.75
N SER A 199 -21.87 -2.89 4.74
CA SER A 199 -21.59 -3.20 6.15
C SER A 199 -21.68 -4.69 6.48
N GLY A 200 -22.20 -5.52 5.57
CA GLY A 200 -22.46 -6.94 5.81
C GLY A 200 -23.66 -7.20 6.76
N GLU A 201 -24.47 -6.19 7.06
CA GLU A 201 -25.66 -6.31 7.90
C GLU A 201 -26.86 -6.93 7.17
N MET A 202 -26.84 -6.95 5.83
CA MET A 202 -27.90 -7.56 5.03
C MET A 202 -27.95 -9.09 5.23
N ARG A 203 -28.98 -9.56 5.93
CA ARG A 203 -29.22 -11.00 6.13
C ARG A 203 -30.07 -11.56 4.98
N LEU A 204 -29.48 -12.45 4.20
CA LEU A 204 -30.20 -13.19 3.15
C LEU A 204 -30.97 -14.37 3.77
N SER A 205 -32.24 -14.52 3.37
CA SER A 205 -33.09 -15.64 3.77
C SER A 205 -33.29 -16.59 2.59
N PHE A 206 -32.41 -17.59 2.47
CA PHE A 206 -32.54 -18.62 1.45
C PHE A 206 -33.65 -19.60 1.80
N ARG A 207 -34.67 -19.70 0.94
CA ARG A 207 -35.82 -20.61 1.07
C ARG A 207 -36.24 -21.13 -0.30
N TYR A 208 -36.82 -22.33 -0.34
CA TYR A 208 -37.50 -22.79 -1.56
C TYR A 208 -38.75 -21.95 -1.79
N PHE A 209 -38.95 -21.52 -3.03
CA PHE A 209 -40.13 -20.78 -3.46
C PHE A 209 -40.53 -21.22 -4.87
N ASN A 210 -41.80 -21.04 -5.23
CA ASN A 210 -42.29 -21.33 -6.56
C ASN A 210 -42.04 -20.12 -7.48
N MET A 211 -41.21 -20.32 -8.50
CA MET A 211 -40.88 -19.27 -9.47
C MET A 211 -42.13 -18.80 -10.25
N CYS A 212 -43.08 -19.70 -10.53
CA CYS A 212 -44.29 -19.37 -11.27
C CYS A 212 -45.16 -18.36 -10.50
N ASP A 213 -45.26 -18.52 -9.18
CA ASP A 213 -46.05 -17.65 -8.32
C ASP A 213 -45.42 -16.25 -8.25
N VAL A 214 -44.10 -16.17 -8.09
CA VAL A 214 -43.36 -14.90 -8.08
C VAL A 214 -43.51 -14.15 -9.42
N VAL A 215 -43.38 -14.85 -10.55
CA VAL A 215 -43.55 -14.23 -11.87
C VAL A 215 -44.98 -13.72 -12.04
N ARG A 216 -45.99 -14.52 -11.64
CA ARG A 216 -47.40 -14.12 -11.76
C ARG A 216 -47.75 -12.92 -10.89
N GLU A 217 -47.28 -12.91 -9.64
CA GLU A 217 -47.45 -11.78 -8.71
C GLU A 217 -46.79 -10.52 -9.28
N THR A 218 -45.57 -10.65 -9.81
CA THR A 218 -44.84 -9.53 -10.42
C THR A 218 -45.57 -8.99 -11.65
N VAL A 219 -46.02 -9.86 -12.55
CA VAL A 219 -46.75 -9.46 -13.76
C VAL A 219 -48.04 -8.75 -13.39
N SER A 220 -48.83 -9.31 -12.47
CA SER A 220 -50.07 -8.69 -12.00
C SER A 220 -49.82 -7.31 -11.37
N SER A 221 -48.74 -7.15 -10.59
CA SER A 221 -48.36 -5.86 -10.01
C SER A 221 -48.01 -4.79 -11.06
N LEU A 222 -47.57 -5.21 -12.25
CA LEU A 222 -47.16 -4.33 -13.34
C LEU A 222 -48.25 -4.08 -14.38
N GLU A 223 -49.37 -4.82 -14.37
CA GLU A 223 -50.45 -4.71 -15.35
C GLU A 223 -51.01 -3.28 -15.47
N ILE A 224 -51.24 -2.61 -14.33
CA ILE A 224 -51.77 -1.23 -14.32
C ILE A 224 -50.79 -0.27 -14.99
N GLN A 225 -49.49 -0.40 -14.68
CA GLN A 225 -48.45 0.47 -15.23
C GLN A 225 -48.22 0.18 -16.73
N ALA A 226 -48.30 -1.08 -17.14
CA ALA A 226 -48.19 -1.50 -18.53
C ALA A 226 -49.36 -0.94 -19.36
N ALA A 227 -50.59 -1.00 -18.85
CA ALA A 227 -51.76 -0.41 -19.50
C ALA A 227 -51.64 1.10 -19.65
N GLN A 228 -51.14 1.81 -18.62
CA GLN A 228 -50.88 3.26 -18.68
C GLN A 228 -49.79 3.64 -19.67
N SER A 229 -48.86 2.73 -19.97
CA SER A 229 -47.74 2.94 -20.88
C SER A 229 -47.97 2.35 -22.27
N GLU A 230 -49.17 1.82 -22.55
CA GLU A 230 -49.53 1.12 -23.80
C GLU A 230 -48.60 -0.06 -24.16
N VAL A 231 -48.08 -0.74 -23.14
CA VAL A 231 -47.21 -1.92 -23.29
C VAL A 231 -47.99 -3.20 -22.97
N THR A 232 -47.84 -4.24 -23.79
CA THR A 232 -48.43 -5.56 -23.54
C THR A 232 -47.43 -6.47 -22.83
N LEU A 233 -47.82 -7.00 -21.67
CA LEU A 233 -47.04 -8.03 -20.95
C LEU A 233 -47.44 -9.42 -21.45
N THR A 234 -46.44 -10.25 -21.77
CA THR A 234 -46.66 -11.65 -22.16
C THR A 234 -45.76 -12.57 -21.33
N THR A 235 -46.32 -13.66 -20.82
CA THR A 235 -45.57 -14.70 -20.11
C THR A 235 -45.65 -16.01 -20.89
N ASN A 236 -44.50 -16.49 -21.37
CA ASN A 236 -44.40 -17.78 -22.05
C ASN A 236 -43.83 -18.82 -21.07
N GLY A 237 -44.66 -19.76 -20.62
CA GLY A 237 -44.22 -20.91 -19.81
C GLY A 237 -44.44 -20.82 -18.29
N VAL A 238 -45.45 -20.07 -17.85
CA VAL A 238 -45.98 -20.04 -16.46
C VAL A 238 -47.45 -20.43 -16.44
#